data_AF-A0A4Q5AMQ9-F1
#
_entry.id   AF-A0A4Q5AMQ9-F1
#
_cell.length_a   1.000
_cell.length_b   1.000
_cell.length_c   1.000
_cell.angle_alpha   90.00
_cell.angle_beta   90.00
_cell.angle_gamma   90.00
#
_symmetry.space_group_name_H-M   'P 1'
#
loop_
_entity.id
_entity.type
_entity.pdbx_description
1 polymer ?
#
loop_
_entity_poly.entity_id
_entity_poly.type
_entity_poly.pdbx_seq_one_letter_code
_entity_poly.pdbx_strand_id
1 'polypeptide(L)'
;MRGRILKTITATTLAGIMLVAGAACDSQPKADVLKQIETDCGVQSERGKKLMYIYGTSVGSDYNEVQCVTNHMPDAAYEQLEKDEQRGKLYSETHSGEALHGGMDVDGYSWTWTVIRNYDTAETHLCVEKQQ
;
A
#
# COMPACT_ATOMS: atom_id res chain seq x y z
N MET A 1 -55.32 -22.26 -36.18
CA MET A 1 -54.07 -21.48 -36.37
C MET A 1 -53.25 -21.68 -35.09
N ARG A 2 -52.34 -22.67 -35.03
CA ARG A 2 -50.88 -22.56 -35.32
C ARG A 2 -50.21 -21.36 -34.64
N GLY A 3 -49.34 -21.65 -33.66
CA GLY A 3 -48.44 -20.68 -33.06
C GLY A 3 -47.72 -21.16 -31.78
N ARG A 4 -47.02 -22.31 -31.81
CA ARG A 4 -45.94 -22.63 -30.86
C ARG A 4 -44.72 -21.79 -31.24
N ILE A 5 -44.04 -21.13 -30.29
CA ILE A 5 -42.57 -21.12 -30.14
C ILE A 5 -42.20 -20.89 -28.65
N LEU A 6 -41.68 -21.96 -28.01
CA LEU A 6 -40.75 -21.88 -26.88
C LEU A 6 -39.41 -21.31 -27.38
N LYS A 7 -38.81 -20.36 -26.68
CA LYS A 7 -37.35 -20.13 -26.57
C LYS A 7 -37.10 -19.21 -25.37
N THR A 8 -36.05 -19.25 -24.55
CA THR A 8 -35.03 -20.25 -24.19
C THR A 8 -34.40 -19.66 -22.91
N ILE A 9 -34.05 -20.56 -22.01
CA ILE A 9 -33.34 -20.42 -20.74
C ILE A 9 -32.09 -19.53 -20.82
N THR A 10 -31.81 -18.74 -19.78
CA THR A 10 -30.47 -18.69 -19.13
C THR A 10 -30.58 -18.03 -17.76
N ALA A 11 -30.85 -18.86 -16.75
CA ALA A 11 -30.44 -18.59 -15.39
C ALA A 11 -28.91 -18.67 -15.34
N THR A 12 -28.21 -17.55 -15.23
CA THR A 12 -26.80 -17.55 -14.81
C THR A 12 -26.76 -17.68 -13.31
N THR A 13 -26.86 -18.93 -12.86
CA THR A 13 -26.34 -19.38 -11.57
C THR A 13 -24.86 -19.01 -11.50
N LEU A 14 -24.49 -18.00 -10.72
CA LEU A 14 -23.13 -17.83 -10.24
C LEU A 14 -22.92 -18.75 -9.03
N ALA A 15 -23.08 -20.06 -9.25
CA ALA A 15 -22.66 -21.10 -8.33
C ALA A 15 -21.45 -21.77 -8.97
N GLY A 16 -20.28 -21.19 -8.70
CA GLY A 16 -19.03 -21.66 -9.23
C GLY A 16 -17.89 -21.19 -8.36
N ILE A 17 -17.64 -21.90 -7.26
CA ILE A 17 -16.31 -22.41 -6.95
C ILE A 17 -16.51 -23.79 -6.32
N MET A 18 -15.87 -24.77 -6.95
CA MET A 18 -15.85 -26.17 -6.60
C MET A 18 -15.17 -26.41 -5.25
N LEU A 19 -15.62 -27.49 -4.62
CA LEU A 19 -14.97 -28.19 -3.52
C LEU A 19 -13.46 -28.36 -3.72
N VAL A 20 -12.68 -27.92 -2.74
CA VAL A 20 -11.49 -28.63 -2.29
C VAL A 20 -11.67 -28.90 -0.80
N ALA A 21 -11.89 -30.16 -0.47
CA ALA A 21 -11.79 -30.66 0.89
C ALA A 21 -10.29 -30.72 1.26
N GLY A 22 -9.92 -30.11 2.39
CA GLY A 22 -8.60 -30.26 2.98
C GLY A 22 -8.07 -28.97 3.62
N ALA A 23 -8.14 -28.92 4.95
CA ALA A 23 -7.25 -28.19 5.86
C ALA A 23 -6.77 -26.78 5.43
N ALA A 24 -7.47 -25.74 5.90
CA ALA A 24 -6.87 -24.59 6.59
C ALA A 24 -7.99 -23.65 7.07
N CYS A 25 -8.21 -23.61 8.38
CA CYS A 25 -8.59 -22.33 8.98
C CYS A 25 -7.44 -21.35 8.70
N ASP A 26 -7.76 -20.07 8.53
CA ASP A 26 -6.86 -18.98 8.10
C ASP A 26 -6.52 -18.93 6.61
N SER A 27 -7.45 -18.40 5.82
CA SER A 27 -7.12 -17.29 4.93
C SER A 27 -8.40 -16.82 4.25
N GLN A 28 -9.10 -15.90 4.90
CA GLN A 28 -9.84 -14.93 4.10
C GLN A 28 -8.86 -14.32 3.10
N PRO A 29 -9.22 -14.17 1.81
CA PRO A 29 -8.34 -13.52 0.85
C PRO A 29 -7.98 -12.14 1.40
N LYS A 30 -6.68 -11.93 1.69
CA LYS A 30 -6.20 -10.61 2.12
C LYS A 30 -6.51 -9.62 1.00
N ALA A 31 -7.16 -8.52 1.37
CA ALA A 31 -7.48 -7.48 0.41
C ALA A 31 -6.20 -6.91 -0.20
N ASP A 32 -6.27 -6.49 -1.46
CA ASP A 32 -5.13 -5.89 -2.15
C ASP A 32 -4.93 -4.47 -1.61
N VAL A 33 -3.89 -4.28 -0.80
CA VAL A 33 -3.63 -3.04 -0.06
C VAL A 33 -3.45 -1.85 -1.01
N LEU A 34 -2.78 -2.05 -2.15
CA LEU A 34 -2.63 -0.99 -3.14
C LEU A 34 -3.98 -0.57 -3.72
N LYS A 35 -4.85 -1.53 -4.05
CA LYS A 35 -6.20 -1.18 -4.54
C LYS A 35 -7.04 -0.45 -3.49
N GLN A 36 -6.88 -0.81 -2.22
CA GLN A 36 -7.55 -0.10 -1.13
C GLN A 36 -7.06 1.33 -1.04
N ILE A 37 -5.74 1.54 -1.02
CA ILE A 37 -5.13 2.88 -1.01
C ILE A 37 -5.57 3.71 -2.22
N GLU A 38 -5.55 3.15 -3.43
CA GLU A 38 -6.00 3.83 -4.65
C GLU A 38 -7.48 4.25 -4.57
N THR A 39 -8.32 3.41 -3.95
CA THR A 39 -9.75 3.67 -3.80
C THR A 39 -10.03 4.70 -2.71
N ASP A 40 -9.40 4.55 -1.55
CA ASP A 40 -9.69 5.32 -0.34
C ASP A 40 -8.99 6.69 -0.35
N CYS A 41 -7.76 6.73 -0.88
CA CYS A 41 -6.95 7.95 -0.96
C CYS A 41 -7.04 8.64 -2.33
N GLY A 42 -7.68 8.02 -3.33
CA GLY A 42 -7.84 8.59 -4.68
C GLY A 42 -6.55 8.68 -5.48
N VAL A 43 -5.55 7.87 -5.14
CA VAL A 43 -4.22 7.83 -5.76
C VAL A 43 -4.11 6.74 -6.81
N GLN A 44 -2.99 6.72 -7.54
CA GLN A 44 -2.77 5.73 -8.58
C GLN A 44 -1.36 5.14 -8.51
N SER A 45 -1.28 3.80 -8.44
CA SER A 45 -0.04 3.04 -8.51
C SER A 45 0.28 2.63 -9.96
N GLU A 46 1.56 2.42 -10.24
CA GLU A 46 1.98 1.87 -11.54
C GLU A 46 1.53 0.41 -11.65
N ARG A 47 0.57 0.16 -12.55
CA ARG A 47 0.06 -1.18 -12.88
C ARG A 47 -0.34 -2.02 -11.64
N GLY A 48 -0.84 -1.39 -10.58
CA GLY A 48 -1.30 -2.08 -9.36
C GLY A 48 -0.16 -2.65 -8.51
N LYS A 49 1.08 -2.16 -8.69
CA LYS A 49 2.26 -2.74 -8.03
C LYS A 49 3.06 -1.77 -7.21
N LYS A 50 3.22 -0.50 -7.62
CA LYS A 50 4.13 0.44 -6.96
C LYS A 50 3.47 1.80 -6.79
N LEU A 51 3.42 2.30 -5.56
CA LEU A 51 2.95 3.64 -5.22
C LEU A 51 4.07 4.38 -4.49
N MET A 52 4.34 5.63 -4.88
CA MET A 52 5.38 6.47 -4.28
C MET A 52 4.79 7.81 -3.85
N TYR A 53 5.16 8.26 -2.67
CA TYR A 53 4.80 9.58 -2.17
C TYR A 53 5.98 10.25 -1.48
N ILE A 54 5.99 11.58 -1.53
CA ILE A 54 7.02 12.43 -0.95
C ILE A 54 6.32 13.49 -0.12
N TYR A 55 6.68 13.61 1.15
CA TYR A 55 6.19 14.66 2.03
C TYR A 55 7.31 15.31 2.78
N GLY A 56 7.21 16.62 2.97
CA GLY A 56 8.19 17.37 3.73
C GLY A 56 7.85 18.83 3.88
N THR A 57 8.68 19.56 4.61
CA THR A 57 8.61 21.02 4.72
C THR A 57 9.16 21.72 3.47
N SER A 58 9.95 21.02 2.66
CA SER A 58 10.57 21.48 1.40
C SER A 58 9.70 21.23 0.16
N VAL A 59 8.90 20.17 0.17
CA VAL A 59 8.02 19.76 -0.94
C VAL A 59 6.60 20.01 -0.48
N GLY A 60 5.83 20.81 -1.22
CA GLY A 60 4.45 21.19 -0.88
C GLY A 60 3.68 20.00 -0.30
N SER A 61 3.33 20.11 0.97
CA SER A 61 2.95 18.94 1.76
C SER A 61 1.48 18.61 1.49
N ASP A 62 1.20 17.64 0.62
CA ASP A 62 -0.12 16.99 0.57
C ASP A 62 -0.25 15.97 1.72
N TYR A 63 -0.21 16.53 2.94
CA TYR A 63 -0.17 15.79 4.21
C TYR A 63 -1.34 14.80 4.33
N ASN A 64 -2.50 15.17 3.78
CA ASN A 64 -3.71 14.35 3.84
C ASN A 64 -3.60 13.05 3.04
N GLU A 65 -2.99 13.09 1.85
CA GLU A 65 -2.80 11.91 1.01
C GLU A 65 -1.82 10.94 1.68
N VAL A 66 -0.69 11.47 2.16
CA VAL A 66 0.30 10.68 2.90
C VAL A 66 -0.29 10.05 4.16
N GLN A 67 -1.03 10.83 4.95
CA GLN A 67 -1.68 10.31 6.15
C GLN A 67 -2.67 9.18 5.81
N CYS A 68 -3.42 9.34 4.72
CA CYS A 68 -4.31 8.29 4.22
C CYS A 68 -3.52 7.01 3.87
N VAL A 69 -2.42 7.12 3.12
CA VAL A 69 -1.59 5.95 2.76
C VAL A 69 -1.00 5.29 4.01
N THR A 70 -0.49 6.07 4.98
CA THR A 70 0.06 5.52 6.23
C THR A 70 -0.99 4.80 7.08
N ASN A 71 -2.28 5.14 6.98
CA ASN A 71 -3.35 4.41 7.69
C ASN A 71 -3.53 2.98 7.16
N HIS A 72 -3.08 2.69 5.95
CA HIS A 72 -3.08 1.34 5.37
C HIS A 72 -1.76 0.59 5.61
N MET A 73 -0.78 1.23 6.25
CA MET A 73 0.48 0.62 6.62
C MET A 73 0.30 -0.26 7.86
N PRO A 74 0.83 -1.50 7.87
CA PRO A 74 0.80 -2.32 9.08
C PRO A 74 1.54 -1.65 10.24
N ASP A 75 1.02 -1.78 11.46
CA ASP A 75 1.55 -1.12 12.68
C ASP A 75 3.06 -1.28 12.83
N ALA A 76 3.60 -2.47 12.58
CA ALA A 76 5.03 -2.74 12.68
C ALA A 76 5.88 -1.91 11.71
N ALA A 77 5.39 -1.68 10.48
CA ALA A 77 6.09 -0.85 9.50
C ALA A 77 5.96 0.64 9.86
N TYR A 78 4.78 1.06 10.33
CA TYR A 78 4.54 2.44 10.77
C TYR A 78 5.41 2.81 11.98
N GLU A 79 5.49 1.97 13.01
CA GLU A 79 6.34 2.20 14.18
C GLU A 79 7.83 2.32 13.81
N GLN A 80 8.29 1.53 12.83
CA GLN A 80 9.68 1.59 12.40
C GLN A 80 9.96 2.87 11.59
N LEU A 81 9.02 3.29 10.73
CA LEU A 81 9.07 4.57 10.05
C LEU A 81 9.18 5.72 11.06
N GLU A 82 8.31 5.79 12.07
CA GLU A 82 8.35 6.85 13.08
C GLU A 82 9.70 6.92 13.82
N LYS A 83 10.26 5.76 14.19
CA LYS A 83 11.59 5.68 14.83
C LYS A 83 12.68 6.23 13.90
N ASP A 84 12.61 5.90 12.62
CA ASP A 84 13.57 6.35 11.61
C ASP A 84 13.43 7.84 11.31
N GLU A 85 12.20 8.37 11.30
CA GLU A 85 11.95 9.81 11.17
C GLU A 85 12.52 10.61 12.35
N GLN A 86 12.38 10.10 13.58
CA GLN A 86 12.96 10.72 14.78
C GLN A 86 14.49 10.68 14.77
N ARG A 87 15.07 9.61 14.23
CA ARG A 87 16.53 9.42 14.13
C ARG A 87 17.18 10.16 12.97
N GLY A 88 16.39 10.55 11.96
CA GLY A 88 16.89 11.10 10.69
C GLY A 88 17.84 12.28 10.85
N LYS A 89 17.57 13.21 11.79
CA LYS A 89 18.45 14.37 12.03
C LYS A 89 19.83 13.96 12.53
N LEU A 90 19.88 13.15 13.58
CA LEU A 90 21.14 12.65 14.15
C LEU A 90 21.92 11.83 13.11
N TYR A 91 21.21 11.02 12.32
CA TYR A 91 21.81 10.23 11.26
C TYR A 91 22.49 11.11 10.23
N SER A 92 21.78 12.12 9.70
CA SER A 92 22.31 13.05 8.71
C SER A 92 23.52 13.82 9.23
N GLU A 93 23.48 14.31 10.47
CA GLU A 93 24.62 14.97 11.12
C GLU A 93 25.84 14.05 11.27
N THR A 94 25.61 12.78 11.60
CA THR A 94 26.68 11.78 11.82
C THR A 94 27.27 11.28 10.49
N HIS A 95 26.47 11.23 9.43
CA HIS A 95 26.82 10.65 8.13
C HIS A 95 26.93 11.74 7.04
N SER A 96 27.38 12.95 7.40
CA SER A 96 27.72 14.01 6.44
C SER A 96 26.61 14.38 5.43
N GLY A 97 25.35 14.39 5.88
CA GLY A 97 24.20 14.74 5.04
C GLY A 97 23.52 13.56 4.35
N GLU A 98 23.98 12.32 4.57
CA GLU A 98 23.34 11.13 4.01
C GLU A 98 21.89 10.97 4.47
N ALA A 99 21.06 10.42 3.57
CA ALA A 99 19.67 10.07 3.87
C ALA A 99 19.61 8.76 4.64
N LEU A 100 18.70 8.68 5.62
CA LEU A 100 18.44 7.44 6.32
C LEU A 100 17.45 6.62 5.49
N HIS A 101 17.86 5.44 5.07
CA HIS A 101 16.99 4.50 4.37
C HIS A 101 16.45 3.44 5.34
N GLY A 102 15.17 3.13 5.23
CA GLY A 102 14.52 2.08 6.00
C GLY A 102 13.44 1.38 5.19
N GLY A 103 12.91 0.30 5.74
CA GLY A 103 11.82 -0.44 5.11
C GLY A 103 11.53 -1.75 5.81
N MET A 104 10.37 -2.31 5.49
CA MET A 104 9.86 -3.57 6.03
C MET A 104 8.99 -4.28 5.00
N ASP A 105 9.19 -5.59 4.92
CA ASP A 105 8.35 -6.50 4.15
C ASP A 105 7.30 -7.12 5.07
N VAL A 106 6.03 -6.85 4.81
CA VAL A 106 4.92 -7.32 5.64
C VAL A 106 3.67 -7.54 4.79
N ASP A 107 2.98 -8.64 5.05
CA ASP A 107 1.71 -9.00 4.39
C ASP A 107 1.75 -9.04 2.85
N GLY A 108 2.90 -9.36 2.26
CA GLY A 108 3.08 -9.45 0.81
C GLY A 108 3.35 -8.10 0.14
N TYR A 109 3.66 -7.07 0.93
CA TYR A 109 4.04 -5.74 0.44
C TYR A 109 5.37 -5.32 1.04
N SER A 110 6.17 -4.62 0.23
CA SER A 110 7.40 -3.96 0.65
C SER A 110 7.10 -2.48 0.90
N TRP A 111 7.24 -2.07 2.16
CA TRP A 111 7.10 -0.69 2.59
C TRP A 111 8.50 -0.12 2.77
N THR A 112 8.92 0.83 1.95
CA THR A 112 10.28 1.38 1.97
C THR A 112 10.23 2.89 2.11
N TRP A 113 11.18 3.45 2.84
CA TRP A 113 11.26 4.90 3.03
C TRP A 113 12.69 5.42 2.99
N THR A 114 12.79 6.70 2.62
CA THR A 114 14.01 7.49 2.68
C THR A 114 13.71 8.75 3.46
N VAL A 115 14.41 8.94 4.57
CA VAL A 115 14.28 10.08 5.48
C VAL A 115 15.45 11.02 5.25
N ILE A 116 15.14 12.23 4.80
CA ILE A 116 16.07 13.33 4.58
C ILE A 116 15.76 14.38 5.64
N ARG A 117 16.67 14.57 6.61
CA ARG A 117 16.53 15.58 7.66
C ARG A 117 17.83 16.37 7.75
N ASN A 118 17.83 17.61 7.29
CA ASN A 118 18.94 18.54 7.51
C ASN A 118 18.42 19.79 8.27
N TYR A 119 19.26 20.83 8.42
CA TYR A 119 18.90 22.02 9.20
C TYR A 119 17.67 22.77 8.67
N ASP A 120 17.45 22.74 7.35
CA ASP A 120 16.46 23.58 6.67
C ASP A 120 15.29 22.79 6.06
N THR A 121 15.46 21.47 5.92
CA THR A 121 14.50 20.58 5.23
C THR A 121 14.28 19.30 6.01
N ALA A 122 13.01 18.92 6.11
CA ALA A 122 12.60 17.62 6.58
C ALA A 122 11.71 17.00 5.51
N GLU A 123 12.19 15.95 4.86
CA GLU A 123 11.50 15.27 3.76
C GLU A 123 11.57 13.76 3.97
N THR A 124 10.49 13.06 3.66
CA THR A 124 10.38 11.61 3.73
C THR A 124 9.77 11.13 2.43
N HIS A 125 10.45 10.21 1.77
CA HIS A 125 9.92 9.49 0.60
C HIS A 125 9.43 8.17 1.11
N LEU A 126 8.21 7.78 0.76
CA LEU A 126 7.75 6.42 0.99
C LEU A 126 7.33 5.78 -0.32
N CYS A 127 7.58 4.48 -0.40
CA CYS A 127 7.16 3.63 -1.48
C CYS A 127 6.52 2.37 -0.88
N VAL A 128 5.38 1.97 -1.43
CA VAL A 128 4.75 0.69 -1.17
C VAL A 128 4.69 -0.10 -2.46
N GLU A 129 5.19 -1.34 -2.42
CA GLU A 129 5.25 -2.24 -3.57
C GLU A 129 4.70 -3.63 -3.26
N LYS A 130 3.95 -4.24 -4.18
CA LYS A 130 3.50 -5.62 -4.05
C LYS A 130 4.64 -6.60 -4.35
N GLN A 131 4.89 -7.54 -3.45
CA GLN A 131 5.90 -8.59 -3.64
C GLN A 131 5.46 -9.58 -4.73
N GLN A 132 6.41 -10.04 -5.55
CA GLN A 132 6.17 -10.93 -6.70
C GLN A 132 6.19 -12.41 -6.32
#